data_AF-A0A257CH17-F1
#
_entry.id   AF-A0A257CH17-F1
#
_cell.length_a   1.000
_cell.length_b   1.000
_cell.length_c   1.000
_cell.angle_alpha   90.00
_cell.angle_beta   90.00
_cell.angle_gamma   90.00
#
_symmetry.space_group_name_H-M   'P 1'
#
loop_
_entity.id
_entity.type
_entity.pdbx_description
1 polymer ?
#
loop_
_entity_poly.entity_id
_entity_poly.type
_entity_poly.pdbx_seq_one_letter_code
_entity_poly.pdbx_strand_id
1 'polypeptide(L)'
;MSNRTFACLQCRKLQRRSQSIAAFFCPICGVESVRVNWKLHVPAPKKRKKWDSFWSRYLLELRQIEEFMRDPSITEVRLPLLNQTLYRRPS
;
A
#
# COMPACT_ATOMS: atom_id res chain seq x y z
N MET A 1 -5.50 -9.91 -18.34
CA MET A 1 -4.64 -9.00 -17.56
C MET A 1 -5.31 -8.66 -16.23
N SER A 2 -4.61 -8.82 -15.10
CA SER A 2 -5.22 -8.56 -13.78
C SER A 2 -5.19 -7.07 -13.46
N ASN A 3 -6.32 -6.53 -12.99
CA ASN A 3 -6.42 -5.13 -12.56
C ASN A 3 -5.99 -4.99 -11.10
N ARG A 4 -5.20 -3.96 -10.80
CA ARG A 4 -4.81 -3.55 -9.44
C ARG A 4 -5.69 -2.43 -8.94
N THR A 5 -5.87 -2.40 -7.62
CA THR A 5 -6.58 -1.32 -6.94
C THR A 5 -5.61 -0.19 -6.64
N PHE A 6 -6.01 1.03 -6.99
CA PHE A 6 -5.36 2.28 -6.63
C PHE A 6 -6.31 3.11 -5.77
N ALA A 7 -5.79 3.73 -4.72
CA ALA A 7 -6.59 4.50 -3.79
C ALA A 7 -6.10 5.95 -3.69
N CYS A 8 -6.98 6.89 -3.98
CA CYS A 8 -6.77 8.28 -3.61
C CYS A 8 -7.22 8.47 -2.16
N LEU A 9 -6.29 8.79 -1.27
CA LEU A 9 -6.58 8.95 0.15
C LEU A 9 -7.27 10.28 0.47
N GLN A 10 -7.03 11.32 -0.35
CA GLN A 10 -7.67 12.63 -0.23
C GLN A 10 -9.15 12.58 -0.63
N CYS A 11 -9.46 12.05 -1.81
CA CYS A 11 -10.84 11.89 -2.29
C CYS A 11 -11.54 10.64 -1.72
N ARG A 12 -10.80 9.76 -1.04
CA ARG A 12 -11.25 8.44 -0.55
C ARG A 12 -11.93 7.61 -1.64
N LYS A 13 -11.32 7.58 -2.84
CA LYS A 13 -11.83 6.84 -4.01
C LYS A 13 -10.91 5.68 -4.35
N LEU A 14 -11.53 4.56 -4.74
CA LEU A 14 -10.86 3.37 -5.23
C LEU A 14 -11.05 3.28 -6.75
N GLN A 15 -9.97 3.01 -7.46
CA GLN A 15 -9.95 2.86 -8.91
C GLN A 15 -9.25 1.55 -9.26
N ARG A 16 -9.78 0.82 -10.25
CA ARG A 16 -9.11 -0.36 -10.79
C ARG A 16 -8.41 0.01 -12.10
N ARG A 17 -7.14 -0.33 -12.22
CA ARG A 17 -6.32 -0.05 -13.41
C ARG A 17 -5.42 -1.23 -13.75
N SER A 18 -4.85 -1.23 -14.95
CA SER A 18 -3.92 -2.26 -15.39
C SER A 18 -2.77 -2.43 -14.39
N GLN A 19 -2.33 -3.68 -14.16
CA GLN A 19 -1.17 -3.96 -13.32
C GLN A 19 0.15 -3.37 -13.86
N SER A 20 0.22 -3.08 -15.15
CA SER A 20 1.43 -2.59 -15.83
C SER A 20 1.74 -1.13 -15.55
N ILE A 21 0.82 -0.34 -15.00
CA ILE A 21 1.09 1.07 -14.72
C ILE A 21 1.92 1.21 -13.44
N ALA A 22 2.98 2.03 -13.53
CA ALA A 22 3.85 2.32 -12.40
C ALA A 22 3.18 3.27 -11.39
N ALA A 23 2.53 4.32 -11.91
CA ALA A 23 1.85 5.35 -11.13
C ALA A 23 0.44 5.61 -11.68
N PHE A 24 -0.44 6.12 -10.82
CA PHE A 24 -1.79 6.53 -11.20
C PHE A 24 -2.20 7.78 -10.41
N PHE A 25 -2.55 8.86 -11.10
CA PHE A 25 -2.99 10.10 -10.49
C PHE A 25 -4.51 10.15 -10.40
N CYS A 26 -5.04 10.67 -9.30
CA CYS A 26 -6.47 10.79 -9.09
C CYS A 26 -7.06 11.77 -10.12
N PRO A 27 -8.08 11.38 -10.91
CA PRO A 27 -8.68 12.29 -11.90
C PRO A 27 -9.49 13.43 -11.27
N ILE A 28 -9.69 13.42 -9.95
CA ILE A 28 -10.47 14.43 -9.23
C ILE A 28 -9.55 15.50 -8.62
N CYS A 29 -8.51 15.08 -7.90
CA CYS A 29 -7.61 16.01 -7.18
C CYS A 29 -6.19 16.08 -7.73
N GLY A 30 -5.85 15.28 -8.76
CA GLY A 30 -4.51 15.24 -9.35
C GLY A 30 -3.44 14.55 -8.48
N VAL A 31 -3.72 14.23 -7.22
CA VAL A 31 -2.74 13.59 -6.33
C VAL A 31 -2.51 12.12 -6.70
N GLU A 32 -1.26 11.67 -6.57
CA GLU A 32 -0.89 10.28 -6.80
C GLU A 32 -1.67 9.34 -5.89
N SER A 33 -2.23 8.29 -6.48
CA SER A 33 -2.99 7.26 -5.78
C SER A 33 -2.07 6.13 -5.34
N VAL A 34 -2.29 5.66 -4.12
CA VAL A 34 -1.53 4.56 -3.53
C VAL A 34 -1.92 3.24 -4.20
N ARG A 35 -0.94 2.51 -4.72
CA ARG A 35 -1.13 1.16 -5.24
C ARG A 35 -1.33 0.18 -4.09
N VAL A 36 -2.41 -0.60 -4.17
CA VAL A 36 -2.77 -1.57 -3.13
C VAL A 36 -2.23 -2.95 -3.45
N ASN A 37 -1.66 -3.61 -2.44
CA ASN A 37 -1.32 -5.02 -2.53
C ASN A 37 -2.58 -5.85 -2.81
N TRP A 38 -2.50 -6.72 -3.82
CA TRP A 38 -3.62 -7.53 -4.30
C TRP A 38 -4.24 -8.47 -3.28
N LYS A 39 -3.50 -8.84 -2.23
CA LYS A 39 -4.00 -9.71 -1.16
C LYS A 39 -4.89 -8.97 -0.15
N LEU A 40 -4.90 -7.64 -0.17
CA LEU A 40 -5.62 -6.85 0.83
C LEU A 40 -7.00 -6.45 0.37
N HIS A 41 -7.97 -6.59 1.28
CA HIS A 41 -9.28 -6.00 1.13
C HIS A 41 -9.29 -4.59 1.70
N VAL A 42 -9.46 -3.58 0.84
CA VAL A 42 -9.57 -2.19 1.29
C VAL A 42 -10.97 -1.96 1.87
N PRO A 43 -11.09 -1.41 3.09
CA PRO A 43 -12.39 -1.08 3.65
C PRO A 43 -13.12 -0.05 2.78
N ALA A 44 -14.46 -0.07 2.84
CA ALA A 44 -15.26 0.91 2.13
C ALA A 44 -15.00 2.34 2.69
N PRO A 45 -14.83 3.36 1.83
CA PRO A 45 -14.61 4.76 2.23
C PRO A 45 -15.62 5.32 3.24
N LYS A 46 -16.87 4.85 3.15
CA LYS A 46 -17.95 5.23 4.08
C LYS A 46 -17.68 4.82 5.54
N LYS A 47 -16.87 3.78 5.77
CA LYS A 47 -16.48 3.31 7.11
C LYS A 47 -15.25 4.09 7.61
N ARG A 48 -15.40 5.39 7.86
CA ARG A 48 -14.29 6.34 8.15
C ARG A 48 -13.24 5.79 9.12
N LYS A 49 -13.64 5.35 10.32
CA LYS A 49 -12.71 4.79 11.33
C LYS A 49 -11.90 3.59 10.80
N LYS A 50 -12.55 2.66 10.08
CA LYS A 50 -11.87 1.49 9.49
C LYS A 50 -10.97 1.89 8.32
N TRP A 51 -11.41 2.86 7.52
CA TRP A 51 -10.62 3.43 6.42
C TRP A 51 -9.34 4.06 6.96
N ASP A 52 -9.46 5.00 7.90
CA ASP A 52 -8.34 5.75 8.44
C ASP A 52 -7.36 4.80 9.17
N SER A 53 -7.87 3.83 9.95
CA SER A 53 -7.03 2.83 10.61
C SER A 53 -6.35 1.85 9.66
N PHE A 54 -6.98 1.50 8.54
CA PHE A 54 -6.36 0.64 7.53
C PHE A 54 -5.20 1.36 6.85
N TRP A 55 -5.44 2.60 6.41
CA TRP A 55 -4.44 3.36 5.67
C TRP A 55 -3.27 3.81 6.53
N SER A 56 -3.48 4.13 7.81
CA SER A 56 -2.37 4.43 8.72
C SER A 56 -1.42 3.24 8.85
N ARG A 57 -1.96 2.02 9.01
CA ARG A 57 -1.15 0.78 9.08
C ARG A 57 -0.50 0.43 7.75
N TYR A 58 -1.24 0.55 6.65
CA TYR A 58 -0.72 0.22 5.32
C TYR A 58 0.45 1.13 4.92
N LEU A 59 0.31 2.44 5.11
CA LEU A 59 1.38 3.40 4.82
C LEU A 59 2.61 3.19 5.71
N LEU A 60 2.39 2.84 6.98
CA LEU A 60 3.48 2.48 7.89
C LEU A 60 4.25 1.26 7.37
N GLU A 61 3.56 0.20 6.95
CA GLU A 61 4.22 -1.00 6.42
C GLU A 61 4.94 -0.75 5.09
N LEU A 62 4.42 0.13 4.22
CA LEU A 62 5.14 0.56 3.03
C LEU A 62 6.45 1.27 3.37
N ARG A 63 6.42 2.19 4.35
CA ARG A 63 7.63 2.85 4.85
C ARG A 63 8.63 1.85 5.43
N GLN A 64 8.15 0.89 6.23
CA GLN A 64 9.00 -0.17 6.78
C GLN A 64 9.68 -1.02 5.69
N ILE A 65 8.98 -1.30 4.59
CA ILE A 65 9.59 -1.95 3.41
C ILE A 65 10.68 -1.05 2.82
N GLU A 66 10.41 0.23 2.60
CA GLU A 66 11.40 1.17 2.05
C GLU A 66 12.65 1.27 2.93
N GLU A 67 12.47 1.35 4.24
CA GLU A 67 13.55 1.36 5.24
C GLU A 67 14.34 0.05 5.20
N PHE A 68 13.67 -1.11 5.24
CA PHE A 68 14.31 -2.42 5.12
C PHE A 68 15.12 -2.58 3.83
N MET A 69 14.64 -2.03 2.72
CA MET A 69 15.34 -2.08 1.43
C MET A 69 16.56 -1.16 1.40
N ARG A 70 16.49 0.01 2.06
CA ARG A 70 17.57 1.00 2.10
C ARG A 70 18.66 0.66 3.12
N ASP A 71 18.29 0.12 4.28
CA ASP A 71 19.21 -0.13 5.38
C ASP A 71 19.62 -1.62 5.43
N PRO A 72 20.90 -1.94 5.13
CA PRO A 72 21.39 -3.31 5.16
C PRO A 72 21.53 -3.90 6.57
N SER A 73 21.51 -3.07 7.62
CA SER A 73 21.58 -3.53 9.01
C SER A 73 20.28 -4.17 9.49
N ILE A 74 19.15 -3.86 8.85
CA ILE A 74 17.85 -4.46 9.18
C ILE A 74 17.80 -5.87 8.60
N THR A 75 17.84 -6.86 9.48
CA THR A 75 17.86 -8.29 9.12
C THR A 75 16.46 -8.87 8.94
N GLU A 76 15.47 -8.34 9.65
CA GLU A 76 14.08 -8.80 9.64
C GLU A 76 13.11 -7.62 9.75
N VAL A 77 12.01 -7.68 9.00
CA VAL A 77 10.86 -6.79 9.21
C VAL A 77 9.56 -7.56 9.11
N ARG A 78 8.71 -7.41 10.13
CA ARG A 78 7.38 -8.02 10.20
C ARG A 78 6.32 -7.02 9.74
N LEU A 79 5.45 -7.46 8.84
CA LEU A 79 4.40 -6.66 8.19
C LEU A 79 3.04 -7.32 8.45
N PRO A 80 2.40 -7.09 9.61
CA PRO A 80 1.19 -7.81 10.03
C PRO A 80 -0.02 -7.62 9.11
N LEU A 81 -0.23 -6.43 8.56
CA LEU A 81 -1.33 -6.14 7.64
C LEU A 81 -1.13 -6.87 6.32
N LEU A 82 0.10 -6.85 5.78
CA LEU A 82 0.48 -7.62 4.60
C LEU A 82 0.58 -9.12 4.84
N ASN A 83 0.53 -9.56 6.10
CA ASN A 83 0.75 -10.93 6.54
C ASN A 83 2.04 -11.52 5.97
N GLN A 84 3.14 -10.76 6.11
CA GLN A 84 4.44 -11.10 5.55
C GLN A 84 5.56 -10.76 6.53
N THR A 85 6.64 -11.54 6.48
CA THR A 85 7.91 -11.19 7.10
C THR A 85 8.97 -11.16 6.01
N LEU A 86 9.80 -10.12 5.97
CA LEU A 86 10.95 -10.04 5.09
C LEU A 86 12.19 -10.38 5.90
N TYR A 87 13.06 -11.19 5.30
CA TYR A 87 14.34 -11.58 5.86
C TYR A 87 15.44 -11.20 4.90
N ARG A 88 16.53 -10.65 5.42
CA ARG A 88 17.76 -10.46 4.67
C ARG A 88 18.58 -11.73 4.78
N ARG A 89 18.84 -12.40 3.65
CA ARG A 89 19.69 -13.61 3.66
C ARG A 89 21.10 -13.20 4.07
N PRO A 90 21.75 -13.89 5.02
CA PRO A 90 23.19 -13.72 5.21
C PRO A 90 23.87 -14.20 3.92
N SER A 91 24.70 -13.32 3.35
CA SER A 91 25.59 -13.60 2.23
C SER A 91 26.68 -14.58 2.62
#